data_AF-A0A7C7M0Q0-F1
#
_entry.id   AF-A0A7C7M0Q0-F1
#
_cell.length_a   1.000
_cell.length_b   1.000
_cell.length_c   1.000
_cell.angle_alpha   90.00
_cell.angle_beta   90.00
_cell.angle_gamma   90.00
#
_symmetry.space_group_name_H-M   'P 1'
#
loop_
_entity.id
_entity.type
_entity.pdbx_description
1 polymer ?
#
loop_
_entity_poly.entity_id
_entity_poly.type
_entity_poly.pdbx_seq_one_letter_code
_entity_poly.pdbx_strand_id
1 'polypeptide(L)'
;TLFSKPVAVIALIYMSLGDTAAGLIGQRFGKHKIGNKTWEGFFGGLIICIIIALNFPFLPLMVSLSGAITAMIMELIPIPLDDNFKIPLGSGAIMMMLSTPI
;
A
#
# COMPACT_ATOMS: atom_id res chain seq x y z
N THR A 1 13.33 -1.69 -16.05
CA THR A 1 12.77 -1.86 -14.70
C THR A 1 11.39 -2.45 -14.84
N LEU A 2 10.95 -3.33 -13.94
CA LEU A 2 9.61 -3.93 -13.99
C LEU A 2 8.48 -2.88 -13.88
N PHE A 3 8.78 -1.74 -13.24
CA PHE A 3 7.86 -0.61 -13.09
C PHE A 3 8.47 0.70 -13.60
N SER A 4 7.61 1.65 -13.98
CA SER A 4 7.98 3.05 -14.23
C SER A 4 8.57 3.69 -12.96
N LYS A 5 9.55 4.58 -13.10
CA LYS A 5 10.21 5.26 -11.98
C LYS A 5 9.23 5.81 -10.92
N PRO A 6 8.18 6.59 -11.28
CA PRO A 6 7.25 7.13 -10.27
C PRO A 6 6.44 6.04 -9.57
N VAL A 7 6.06 4.96 -10.27
CA VAL A 7 5.33 3.82 -9.71
C VAL A 7 6.20 3.06 -8.71
N ALA A 8 7.47 2.81 -9.05
CA ALA A 8 8.39 2.15 -8.14
C ALA A 8 8.64 2.96 -6.86
N VAL A 9 8.80 4.29 -6.99
CA VAL A 9 9.03 5.17 -5.85
C VAL A 9 7.83 5.14 -4.91
N ILE A 10 6.61 5.38 -5.40
CA ILE A 10 5.43 5.44 -4.52
C ILE A 10 5.12 4.06 -3.90
N ALA A 11 5.34 2.97 -4.63
CA ALA A 11 5.18 1.60 -4.13
C ALA A 11 6.13 1.29 -2.94
N LEU A 12 7.38 1.75 -3.03
CA LEU A 12 8.35 1.64 -1.92
C LEU A 12 7.99 2.53 -0.73
N ILE A 13 7.43 3.72 -0.99
CA ILE A 13 6.93 4.60 0.08
C ILE A 13 5.74 3.94 0.79
N TYR A 14 4.79 3.36 0.07
CA TYR A 14 3.66 2.62 0.66
C TYR A 14 4.13 1.43 1.48
N MET A 15 5.11 0.67 0.98
CA MET A 15 5.73 -0.40 1.74
C MET A 15 6.38 0.13 3.03
N SER A 16 7.15 1.21 2.97
CA SER A 16 7.91 1.68 4.13
C SER A 16 7.02 2.37 5.17
N LEU A 17 6.17 3.30 4.75
CA LEU A 17 5.35 4.11 5.65
C LEU A 17 3.99 3.49 5.94
N GLY A 18 3.36 2.90 4.93
CA GLY A 18 2.04 2.28 5.05
C GLY A 18 2.06 1.05 5.95
N ASP A 19 2.98 0.10 5.66
CA ASP A 19 3.17 -1.12 6.48
C ASP A 19 3.55 -0.78 7.92
N THR A 20 4.54 0.10 8.11
CA THR A 20 4.98 0.52 9.45
C THR A 20 3.84 1.15 10.24
N ALA A 21 3.04 2.02 9.60
CA ALA A 21 1.88 2.62 10.26
C ALA A 21 0.80 1.59 10.58
N ALA A 22 0.54 0.65 9.67
CA ALA A 22 -0.42 -0.43 9.88
C ALA A 22 0.01 -1.35 11.04
N GLY A 23 1.29 -1.69 11.11
CA GLY A 23 1.89 -2.45 12.21
C GLY A 23 1.84 -1.69 13.53
N LEU A 24 2.23 -0.42 13.57
CA LEU A 24 2.22 0.39 14.79
C LEU A 24 0.82 0.62 15.33
N ILE A 25 -0.12 1.03 14.47
CA ILE A 25 -1.51 1.26 14.85
C ILE A 25 -2.18 -0.08 15.18
N GLY A 26 -1.87 -1.12 14.43
CA GLY A 26 -2.39 -2.45 14.68
C GLY A 26 -1.90 -3.07 15.98
N GLN A 27 -0.65 -2.84 16.38
CA GLN A 27 -0.16 -3.28 17.69
C GLN A 27 -0.73 -2.46 18.84
N ARG A 28 -0.90 -1.15 18.66
CA ARG A 28 -1.33 -0.23 19.72
C ARG A 28 -2.84 -0.21 19.93
N PHE A 29 -3.61 -0.32 18.86
CA PHE A 29 -5.08 -0.18 18.85
C PHE A 29 -5.82 -1.42 18.32
N GLY A 30 -5.10 -2.48 17.91
CA GLY A 30 -5.68 -3.68 17.31
C GLY A 30 -6.54 -4.49 18.26
N LYS A 31 -7.80 -4.09 18.41
CA LYS A 31 -8.81 -4.85 19.16
C LYS A 31 -9.48 -5.89 18.27
N HIS A 32 -9.64 -5.60 16.97
CA HIS A 32 -10.25 -6.52 16.00
C HIS A 32 -9.21 -7.12 15.05
N LYS A 33 -8.80 -8.36 15.34
CA LYS A 33 -7.85 -9.11 14.52
C LYS A 33 -8.54 -9.81 13.35
N ILE A 34 -7.94 -9.72 12.17
CA ILE A 34 -8.19 -10.57 11.00
C ILE A 34 -6.93 -11.40 10.74
N GLY A 35 -6.99 -12.69 11.04
CA GLY A 35 -5.82 -13.56 10.99
C GLY A 35 -4.69 -13.05 11.89
N ASN A 36 -3.57 -12.64 11.28
CA ASN A 36 -2.40 -12.09 11.98
C ASN A 36 -2.33 -10.55 11.98
N LYS A 37 -3.22 -9.86 11.26
CA LYS A 37 -3.26 -8.39 11.15
C LYS A 37 -4.54 -7.86 11.83
N THR A 38 -4.72 -6.55 11.92
CA THR A 38 -5.89 -5.93 12.58
C THR A 38 -6.58 -4.94 11.66
N TRP A 39 -7.89 -4.78 11.85
CA TRP A 39 -8.67 -3.78 11.12
C TRP A 39 -8.18 -2.37 11.41
N GLU A 40 -7.84 -2.09 12.67
CA GLU A 40 -7.33 -0.79 13.07
C GLU A 40 -5.99 -0.48 12.38
N GLY A 41 -5.12 -1.49 12.23
CA GLY A 41 -3.88 -1.37 11.46
C GLY A 41 -4.15 -1.10 9.98
N PHE A 42 -5.09 -1.82 9.37
CA PHE A 42 -5.48 -1.60 7.97
C PHE A 42 -5.96 -0.16 7.73
N PHE A 43 -6.87 0.36 8.56
CA PHE A 43 -7.33 1.74 8.43
C PHE A 43 -6.22 2.76 8.71
N GLY A 44 -5.35 2.47 9.67
CA GLY A 44 -4.19 3.31 9.99
C GLY A 44 -3.22 3.45 8.81
N GLY A 45 -2.80 2.33 8.23
CA GLY A 45 -1.95 2.32 7.04
C GLY A 45 -2.63 2.92 5.81
N LEU A 46 -3.94 2.67 5.62
CA LEU A 46 -4.71 3.22 4.50
C LEU A 46 -4.73 4.75 4.54
N ILE A 47 -4.95 5.35 5.72
CA ILE A 47 -4.95 6.81 5.87
C ILE A 47 -3.58 7.38 5.48
N ILE A 48 -2.48 6.76 5.94
CA ILE A 48 -1.12 7.18 5.59
C ILE A 48 -0.88 7.07 4.08
N CYS A 49 -1.25 5.94 3.48
CA CYS A 49 -1.11 5.72 2.03
C CYS A 49 -1.95 6.70 1.21
N ILE A 50 -3.15 7.07 1.67
CA ILE A 50 -3.97 8.11 1.01
C ILE A 50 -3.29 9.48 1.11
N ILE A 51 -2.75 9.86 2.27
CA ILE A 51 -2.02 11.13 2.43
C ILE A 51 -0.84 11.18 1.46
N ILE A 52 -0.08 10.09 1.35
CA ILE A 52 1.02 9.96 0.39
C ILE A 52 0.50 10.07 -1.05
N ALA A 53 -0.60 9.39 -1.39
CA ALA A 53 -1.21 9.43 -2.72
C ALA A 53 -1.61 10.85 -3.14
N LEU A 54 -2.19 11.62 -2.21
CA LEU A 54 -2.60 13.01 -2.44
C LEU A 54 -1.41 13.96 -2.60
N ASN A 55 -0.29 13.68 -1.93
CA ASN A 55 0.92 14.50 -1.99
C ASN A 55 1.91 14.06 -3.08
N PHE A 56 1.54 13.10 -3.93
CA PHE A 56 2.43 12.58 -4.97
C PHE A 56 2.03 13.09 -6.38
N PRO A 57 2.61 14.21 -6.85
CA PRO A 57 2.19 14.85 -8.11
C PRO A 57 2.70 14.13 -9.38
N PHE A 58 3.58 13.13 -9.24
CA PHE A 58 4.20 12.45 -10.38
C PHE A 58 3.34 11.34 -11.01
N LEU A 59 2.19 11.02 -10.41
CA LEU A 59 1.21 10.06 -10.93
C LEU A 59 -0.19 10.67 -10.85
N PRO A 60 -1.12 10.26 -11.74
CA PRO A 60 -2.52 10.64 -11.61
C PRO A 60 -3.05 10.19 -10.25
N LEU A 61 -3.81 11.06 -9.59
CA LEU A 61 -4.36 10.81 -8.26
C LEU A 61 -5.19 9.50 -8.19
N MET A 62 -5.91 9.17 -9.27
CA MET A 62 -6.64 7.90 -9.39
C MET A 62 -5.71 6.69 -9.35
N VAL A 63 -4.55 6.77 -10.02
CA VAL A 63 -3.55 5.70 -10.04
C VAL A 63 -2.93 5.54 -8.65
N SER A 64 -2.49 6.63 -8.03
CA SER A 64 -1.92 6.60 -6.67
C SER A 64 -2.91 6.05 -5.63
N LEU A 65 -4.19 6.48 -5.68
CA LEU A 65 -5.22 5.96 -4.77
C LEU A 65 -5.49 4.46 -4.97
N SER A 66 -5.55 4.00 -6.22
CA SER A 66 -5.71 2.57 -6.51
C SER A 66 -4.52 1.75 -5.97
N GLY A 67 -3.31 2.30 -6.06
CA GLY A 67 -2.10 1.71 -5.50
C GLY A 67 -2.14 1.63 -3.97
N ALA A 68 -2.59 2.70 -3.31
CA ALA A 68 -2.75 2.76 -1.85
C ALA A 68 -3.75 1.71 -1.33
N ILE A 69 -4.90 1.58 -1.99
CA ILE A 69 -5.92 0.56 -1.64
C ILE A 69 -5.33 -0.84 -1.84
N THR A 70 -4.68 -1.07 -2.98
CA THR A 70 -4.05 -2.36 -3.29
C THR A 70 -2.96 -2.73 -2.30
N ALA A 71 -2.10 -1.78 -1.92
CA ALA A 71 -1.05 -1.97 -0.93
C ALA A 71 -1.63 -2.49 0.39
N MET A 72 -2.68 -1.83 0.89
CA MET A 72 -3.32 -2.22 2.14
C MET A 72 -4.09 -3.54 2.04
N ILE A 73 -4.65 -3.85 0.88
CA ILE A 73 -5.27 -5.17 0.65
C ILE A 73 -4.17 -6.25 0.69
N MET A 74 -3.08 -6.08 -0.04
CA MET A 74 -1.96 -7.05 -0.06
C MET A 74 -1.36 -7.30 1.32
N GLU A 75 -1.33 -6.25 2.14
CA GLU A 75 -0.92 -6.26 3.55
C GLU A 75 -1.88 -7.08 4.44
N LEU A 76 -3.19 -7.04 4.15
CA LEU A 76 -4.19 -7.82 4.90
C LEU A 76 -4.21 -9.30 4.50
N ILE A 77 -3.79 -9.63 3.27
CA ILE A 77 -3.84 -11.02 2.79
C ILE A 77 -2.75 -11.84 3.50
N PRO A 78 -3.13 -12.93 4.20
CA PRO A 78 -2.19 -13.82 4.89
C PRO A 78 -1.46 -14.76 3.90
N ILE A 79 -0.78 -14.21 2.91
CA ILE A 79 0.09 -14.97 2.00
C ILE A 79 1.42 -15.24 2.73
N PRO A 80 2.02 -16.44 2.63
CA PRO A 80 3.34 -16.76 3.22
C PRO A 80 4.52 -16.08 2.49
N LEU A 81 4.31 -14.88 1.95
CA LEU A 81 5.36 -14.02 1.40
C LEU A 81 5.66 -12.89 2.40
N ASP A 82 6.81 -12.24 2.28
CA ASP A 82 7.10 -11.02 3.04
C ASP A 82 6.26 -9.84 2.54
N ASP A 83 5.74 -9.02 3.45
CA ASP A 83 4.93 -7.84 3.11
C ASP A 83 5.75 -6.81 2.33
N ASN A 84 7.07 -6.76 2.60
CA ASN A 84 8.06 -6.01 1.83
C ASN A 84 8.12 -6.37 0.34
N PHE A 85 7.67 -7.56 -0.06
CA PHE A 85 7.57 -7.94 -1.47
C PHE A 85 6.14 -7.81 -1.98
N LYS A 86 5.14 -8.23 -1.20
CA LYS A 86 3.74 -8.20 -1.62
C LYS A 86 3.24 -6.79 -1.91
N ILE A 87 3.53 -5.85 -1.01
CA ILE A 87 3.02 -4.47 -1.09
C ILE A 87 3.53 -3.79 -2.36
N PRO A 88 4.85 -3.70 -2.62
CA PRO A 88 5.32 -3.00 -3.81
C PRO A 88 4.98 -3.74 -5.10
N LEU A 89 4.91 -5.07 -5.09
CA LEU A 89 4.56 -5.84 -6.27
C LEU A 89 3.08 -5.70 -6.65
N GLY A 90 2.18 -5.79 -5.66
CA GLY A 90 0.74 -5.63 -5.89
C GLY A 90 0.35 -4.21 -6.24
N SER A 91 0.76 -3.23 -5.42
CA SER A 91 0.48 -1.82 -5.68
C SER A 91 1.14 -1.33 -6.97
N GLY A 92 2.39 -1.72 -7.22
CA GLY A 92 3.12 -1.43 -8.45
C GLY A 92 2.44 -2.00 -9.69
N ALA A 93 1.95 -3.25 -9.64
CA ALA A 93 1.24 -3.87 -10.75
C ALA A 93 -0.05 -3.11 -11.11
N ILE A 94 -0.91 -2.82 -10.12
CA ILE A 94 -2.17 -2.10 -10.35
C ILE A 94 -1.91 -0.68 -10.86
N MET A 95 -0.95 0.02 -10.27
CA MET A 95 -0.58 1.36 -10.72
C MET A 95 -0.03 1.36 -12.15
N MET A 96 0.77 0.35 -12.52
CA MET A 96 1.30 0.23 -13.87
C MET A 96 0.19 -0.03 -14.89
N MET A 97 -0.75 -0.94 -14.59
CA MET A 97 -1.88 -1.24 -15.48
C MET A 97 -2.80 -0.03 -15.70
N LEU A 98 -3.00 0.79 -14.67
CA LEU A 98 -3.82 2.02 -14.77
C LEU A 98 -3.04 3.21 -15.34
N SER A 99 -1.72 3.19 -15.26
CA SER A 99 -0.86 4.24 -15.84
C SER A 99 -0.63 4.04 -17.35
N THR A 100 -0.79 2.82 -17.87
CA THR A 100 -0.70 2.57 -19.32
C THR A 100 -2.02 3.01 -19.98
N PRO A 101 -2.00 4.04 -20.87
CA PRO A 101 -3.14 4.28 -21.72
C PRO A 101 -3.29 3.07 -22.67
N ILE A 102 -4.47 2.48 -22.65
CA ILE A 102 -4.91 1.44 -23.60
C ILE A 102 -4.93 2.02 -25.01
#